data_AF-A0A6P2BLH5-F1
#
_entry.id   AF-A0A6P2BLH5-F1
#
_cell.length_a   1.000
_cell.length_b   1.000
_cell.length_c   1.000
_cell.angle_alpha   90.00
_cell.angle_beta   90.00
_cell.angle_gamma   90.00
#
_symmetry.space_group_name_H-M   'P 1'
#
loop_
_entity.id
_entity.type
_entity.pdbx_description
1 polymer ?
#
loop_
_entity_poly.entity_id
_entity_poly.type
_entity_poly.pdbx_seq_one_letter_code
_entity_poly.pdbx_strand_id
1 'polypeptide(L)'
;FERMREIGMLLSIGMSRRRVFSMIMLEAIILSIGGAIVGMVLATLSINHFSGAGLNLEMFAEGAAQLGWDHIIYPALSITEYAIILTVVLIITLLASVYPAIKGIRINPLEAARDA
;
A
#
# COMPACT_ATOMS: atom_id res chain seq x y z
N PHE A 1 10.37 18.44 -3.20
CA PHE A 1 11.09 19.21 -4.22
C PHE A 1 12.07 18.34 -5.01
N GLU A 2 12.86 17.47 -4.37
CA GLU A 2 13.77 16.52 -5.05
C GLU A 2 13.14 15.74 -6.20
N ARG A 3 12.04 15.00 -5.94
CA ARG A 3 11.39 14.15 -6.95
C ARG A 3 10.85 14.94 -8.17
N MET A 4 10.41 16.18 -7.95
CA MET A 4 9.92 17.05 -9.03
C MET A 4 11.08 17.52 -9.92
N ARG A 5 12.26 17.77 -9.33
CA ARG A 5 13.47 18.17 -10.05
C ARG A 5 14.04 17.01 -10.88
N GLU A 6 14.06 15.78 -10.34
CA GLU A 6 14.40 14.57 -11.10
C GLU A 6 13.51 14.38 -12.33
N ILE A 7 12.17 14.45 -12.15
CA ILE A 7 11.22 14.29 -13.26
C ILE A 7 11.39 15.42 -14.27
N GLY A 8 11.62 16.66 -13.82
CA GLY A 8 11.92 17.79 -14.68
C GLY A 8 13.17 17.57 -15.53
N MET A 9 14.25 17.04 -14.94
CA MET A 9 15.47 16.69 -15.67
C MET A 9 15.23 15.59 -16.71
N LEU A 10 14.47 14.54 -16.36
CA LEU A 10 14.11 13.47 -17.31
C LEU A 10 13.32 14.01 -18.51
N LEU A 11 12.40 14.94 -18.27
CA LEU A 11 11.64 15.60 -19.34
C LEU A 11 12.55 16.51 -20.20
N SER A 12 13.50 17.21 -19.58
CA SER A 12 14.46 18.09 -20.28
C SER A 12 15.40 17.33 -21.23
N ILE A 13 15.78 16.10 -20.90
CA ILE A 13 16.59 15.24 -21.78
C ILE A 13 15.77 14.52 -22.86
N GLY A 14 14.49 14.85 -23.01
CA GLY A 14 13.61 14.33 -24.06
C GLY A 14 12.81 13.09 -23.70
N MET A 15 12.72 12.71 -22.41
CA MET A 15 11.82 11.62 -22.01
C MET A 15 10.36 11.99 -22.31
N SER A 16 9.62 11.08 -22.94
CA SER A 16 8.21 11.33 -23.22
C SER A 16 7.38 11.34 -21.93
N ARG A 17 6.38 12.22 -21.89
CA ARG A 17 5.40 12.32 -20.79
C ARG A 17 4.74 10.97 -20.45
N ARG A 18 4.45 10.15 -21.47
CA ARG A 18 3.92 8.80 -21.28
C ARG A 18 4.92 7.86 -20.60
N ARG A 19 6.22 7.95 -20.93
CA ARG A 19 7.25 7.13 -20.31
C ARG A 19 7.44 7.48 -18.83
N VAL A 20 7.41 8.77 -18.49
CA VAL A 20 7.43 9.23 -17.09
C VAL A 20 6.21 8.70 -16.32
N PHE A 21 5.02 8.77 -16.91
CA PHE A 21 3.80 8.21 -16.30
C PHE A 21 3.96 6.73 -16.00
N SER A 22 4.33 5.93 -17.01
CA SER A 22 4.49 4.48 -16.87
C SER A 22 5.57 4.13 -15.84
N MET A 23 6.66 4.90 -15.76
CA MET A 23 7.71 4.71 -14.76
C MET A 23 7.16 4.88 -13.33
N ILE A 24 6.45 5.98 -13.06
CA ILE A 24 5.87 6.26 -11.73
C ILE A 24 4.83 5.18 -11.36
N MET A 25 3.97 4.80 -12.31
CA MET A 25 2.98 3.75 -12.08
C MET A 25 3.65 2.40 -11.78
N LEU A 26 4.72 2.06 -12.50
CA LEU A 26 5.45 0.81 -12.32
C LEU A 26 6.16 0.79 -10.96
N GLU A 27 6.74 1.90 -10.52
CA GLU A 27 7.34 2.01 -9.19
C GLU A 27 6.29 1.81 -8.08
N ALA A 28 5.10 2.42 -8.23
CA ALA A 28 4.01 2.23 -7.28
C ALA A 28 3.54 0.77 -7.23
N ILE A 29 3.47 0.08 -8.37
CA ILE A 29 3.12 -1.35 -8.43
C ILE A 29 4.18 -2.21 -7.72
N ILE A 30 5.46 -1.97 -7.99
CA ILE A 30 6.56 -2.71 -7.36
C ILE A 30 6.53 -2.52 -5.84
N LEU A 31 6.35 -1.28 -5.37
CA LEU A 31 6.23 -0.97 -3.95
C LEU A 31 5.00 -1.63 -3.32
N SER A 32 3.86 -1.64 -4.03
CA SER A 32 2.64 -2.30 -3.58
C SER A 32 2.82 -3.81 -3.40
N ILE A 33 3.43 -4.47 -4.40
CA ILE A 33 3.71 -5.91 -4.35
C ILE A 33 4.70 -6.23 -3.21
N GLY A 34 5.77 -5.43 -3.07
CA GLY A 34 6.72 -5.60 -1.98
C GLY A 34 6.08 -5.45 -0.60
N GLY A 35 5.28 -4.39 -0.41
CA GLY A 35 4.54 -4.14 0.82
C GLY A 35 3.51 -5.24 1.12
N ALA A 36 2.82 -5.73 0.09
CA ALA A 36 1.88 -6.84 0.20
C ALA A 36 2.56 -8.14 0.68
N ILE A 37 3.72 -8.50 0.12
CA ILE A 37 4.47 -9.69 0.54
C ILE A 37 4.89 -9.56 2.01
N VAL A 38 5.48 -8.43 2.38
CA VAL A 38 5.90 -8.18 3.78
C VAL A 38 4.71 -8.20 4.72
N GLY A 39 3.60 -7.55 4.35
CA GLY A 39 2.36 -7.54 5.13
C GLY A 39 1.78 -8.93 5.35
N MET A 40 1.76 -9.79 4.32
CA MET A 40 1.29 -11.18 4.44
C MET A 40 2.17 -12.02 5.36
N VAL A 41 3.49 -11.86 5.27
CA VAL A 41 4.44 -12.55 6.16
C VAL A 41 4.20 -12.13 7.60
N LEU A 42 4.08 -10.82 7.86
CA LEU A 42 3.79 -10.31 9.19
C LEU A 42 2.43 -10.80 9.71
N ALA A 43 1.38 -10.75 8.88
CA ALA A 43 0.05 -11.24 9.26
C ALA A 43 0.07 -12.74 9.63
N THR A 44 0.76 -13.56 8.82
CA THR A 44 0.89 -15.00 9.07
C THR A 44 1.69 -15.27 10.34
N LEU A 45 2.79 -14.54 10.58
CA LEU A 45 3.58 -14.66 11.80
C LEU A 45 2.79 -14.25 13.04
N SER A 46 2.05 -13.14 12.96
CA SER A 46 1.16 -12.70 14.05
C SER A 46 0.08 -13.74 14.32
N ILE A 47 -0.62 -14.24 13.30
CA ILE A 47 -1.66 -15.26 13.47
C ILE A 47 -1.07 -16.53 14.09
N ASN A 48 0.05 -17.04 13.60
CA ASN A 48 0.68 -18.23 14.19
C ASN A 48 1.04 -18.01 15.67
N HIS A 49 1.59 -16.85 16.02
CA HIS A 49 1.95 -16.53 17.40
C HIS A 49 0.73 -16.44 18.32
N PHE A 50 -0.35 -15.79 17.88
CA PHE A 50 -1.57 -15.63 18.66
C PHE A 50 -2.52 -16.83 18.60
N SER A 51 -2.39 -17.72 17.62
CA SER A 51 -3.22 -18.92 17.48
C SER A 51 -3.03 -19.92 18.62
N GLY A 52 -1.82 -19.99 19.20
CA GLY A 52 -1.51 -20.87 20.32
C GLY A 52 -2.00 -20.35 21.69
N ALA A 53 -2.16 -19.04 21.84
CA ALA A 53 -2.60 -18.40 23.09
C ALA A 53 -4.09 -18.00 23.08
N GLY A 54 -4.70 -17.86 21.89
CA GLY A 54 -5.99 -17.19 21.73
C GLY A 54 -5.87 -15.69 22.03
N LEU A 55 -6.62 -14.84 21.33
CA LEU A 55 -6.76 -13.45 21.77
C LEU A 55 -7.77 -13.45 22.92
N ASN A 56 -7.28 -13.45 24.16
CA ASN A 56 -8.13 -13.32 25.33
C ASN A 56 -8.62 -11.87 25.43
N LEU A 57 -9.85 -11.64 24.93
CA LEU A 57 -10.52 -10.34 24.97
C LEU A 57 -11.31 -10.19 26.28
N GLU A 58 -10.71 -10.59 27.40
CA GLU A 58 -11.32 -10.55 28.74
C GLU A 58 -11.83 -9.14 29.07
N MET A 59 -11.14 -8.09 28.61
CA MET A 59 -11.54 -6.69 28.75
C MET A 59 -12.85 -6.34 28.04
N PHE A 60 -13.26 -7.12 27.03
CA PHE A 60 -14.51 -6.97 26.28
C PHE A 60 -15.53 -8.08 26.61
N ALA A 61 -15.24 -8.93 27.61
CA ALA A 61 -16.05 -10.10 27.94
C ALA A 61 -17.50 -9.73 28.31
N GLU A 62 -17.73 -8.61 29.00
CA GLU A 62 -19.09 -8.16 29.33
C GLU A 62 -19.92 -7.78 28.09
N GLY A 63 -19.29 -7.20 27.07
CA GLY A 63 -19.93 -6.87 25.80
C GLY A 63 -20.13 -8.09 24.90
N ALA A 64 -19.16 -9.02 24.89
CA ALA A 64 -19.22 -10.27 24.13
C ALA A 64 -20.26 -11.24 24.70
N ALA A 65 -20.38 -11.35 26.02
CA ALA A 65 -21.36 -12.18 26.70
C ALA A 65 -22.81 -11.73 26.43
N GLN A 66 -23.05 -10.42 26.30
CA GLN A 66 -24.37 -9.89 25.92
C GLN A 66 -24.78 -10.28 24.49
N LEU A 67 -23.81 -10.56 23.61
CA LEU A 67 -24.02 -11.03 22.25
C LEU A 67 -23.96 -12.57 22.12
N GLY A 68 -23.71 -13.28 23.22
CA GLY A 68 -23.57 -14.75 23.25
C GLY A 68 -22.28 -15.25 22.60
N TRP A 69 -21.24 -14.42 22.51
CA TRP A 69 -19.94 -14.77 21.94
C TRP A 69 -18.93 -15.18 23.02
N ASP A 70 -18.05 -16.11 22.68
CA ASP A 70 -16.94 -16.49 23.55
C ASP A 70 -15.87 -15.39 23.58
N HIS A 71 -15.23 -15.21 24.73
CA HIS A 71 -14.24 -14.17 25.00
C HIS A 71 -12.87 -14.45 24.35
N ILE A 72 -12.66 -15.67 23.86
CA ILE A 72 -11.44 -16.08 23.18
C ILE A 72 -11.70 -16.09 21.67
N ILE A 73 -11.14 -15.10 20.97
CA ILE A 73 -11.21 -15.04 19.50
C ILE A 73 -9.90 -15.58 18.92
N TYR A 74 -10.01 -16.57 18.06
CA TYR A 74 -8.88 -17.08 17.28
C TYR A 74 -8.82 -16.30 15.96
N PRO A 75 -7.77 -15.50 15.72
CA PRO A 75 -7.61 -14.82 14.44
C PRO A 75 -7.34 -15.88 13.38
N ALA A 76 -8.32 -16.12 12.51
CA ALA A 76 -8.19 -17.01 11.37
C ALA A 76 -8.40 -16.17 10.10
N LEU A 77 -7.36 -16.08 9.26
CA LEU A 77 -7.49 -15.54 7.91
C LEU A 77 -7.48 -16.70 6.92
N SER A 78 -8.59 -16.86 6.21
CA SER A 78 -8.72 -17.72 5.06
C SER A 78 -7.93 -17.17 3.87
N ILE A 79 -7.58 -18.07 2.94
CA ILE A 79 -6.90 -17.69 1.68
C ILE A 79 -7.70 -16.65 0.88
N THR A 80 -9.03 -16.71 0.98
CA THR A 80 -9.94 -15.77 0.32
C THR A 80 -9.80 -14.35 0.89
N GLU A 81 -9.69 -14.22 2.21
CA GLU A 81 -9.51 -12.91 2.86
C GLU A 81 -8.16 -12.29 2.51
N TYR A 82 -7.09 -13.09 2.47
CA TYR A 82 -5.79 -12.63 1.96
C TYR A 82 -5.90 -12.11 0.52
N ALA A 83 -6.59 -12.83 -0.37
CA ALA A 83 -6.79 -12.40 -1.75
C ALA A 83 -7.60 -11.11 -1.86
N ILE A 84 -8.63 -10.93 -1.03
CA ILE A 84 -9.43 -9.70 -0.98
C ILE A 84 -8.57 -8.53 -0.52
N ILE A 85 -7.82 -8.69 0.58
CA ILE A 85 -6.94 -7.64 1.13
C ILE A 85 -5.91 -7.21 0.08
N LEU A 86 -5.23 -8.17 -0.56
CA LEU A 86 -4.27 -7.89 -1.64
C LEU A 86 -4.90 -7.10 -2.78
N THR A 87 -6.09 -7.52 -3.22
CA THR A 87 -6.81 -6.86 -4.32
C THR A 87 -7.16 -5.42 -3.96
N VAL A 88 -7.69 -5.20 -2.75
CA VAL A 88 -8.06 -3.87 -2.25
C VAL A 88 -6.82 -2.97 -2.14
N VAL A 89 -5.71 -3.48 -1.58
CA VAL A 89 -4.45 -2.73 -1.45
C VAL A 89 -3.90 -2.33 -2.82
N LEU A 90 -3.91 -3.25 -3.79
CA LEU A 90 -3.47 -2.97 -5.16
C LEU A 90 -4.33 -1.89 -5.82
N ILE A 91 -5.66 -1.99 -5.71
CA ILE A 91 -6.59 -1.00 -6.28
C ILE A 91 -6.36 0.38 -5.65
N ILE A 92 -6.30 0.46 -4.33
CA ILE A 92 -6.09 1.73 -3.62
C ILE A 92 -4.73 2.34 -3.99
N THR A 93 -3.68 1.53 -4.05
CA THR A 93 -2.33 1.99 -4.42
C THR A 93 -2.30 2.50 -5.86
N LEU A 94 -2.95 1.78 -6.78
CA LEU A 94 -3.05 2.20 -8.17
C LEU A 94 -3.78 3.53 -8.28
N LEU A 95 -4.95 3.67 -7.65
CA LEU A 95 -5.73 4.91 -7.66
C LEU A 95 -4.97 6.07 -7.02
N ALA A 96 -4.32 5.85 -5.89
CA ALA A 96 -3.55 6.87 -5.18
C ALA A 96 -2.33 7.35 -6.00
N SER A 97 -1.68 6.45 -6.74
CA SER A 97 -0.51 6.77 -7.57
C SER A 97 -0.84 7.50 -8.87
N VAL A 98 -2.10 7.48 -9.34
CA VAL A 98 -2.52 8.24 -10.53
C VAL A 98 -2.32 9.74 -10.33
N TYR A 99 -2.69 10.29 -9.18
CA TYR A 99 -2.55 11.73 -8.90
C TYR A 99 -1.10 12.23 -9.00
N PRO A 100 -0.11 11.65 -8.29
CA PRO A 100 1.28 12.07 -8.41
C PRO A 100 1.85 11.79 -9.80
N ALA A 101 1.44 10.71 -10.47
CA ALA A 101 1.88 10.43 -11.83
C ALA A 101 1.42 11.51 -12.82
N ILE A 102 0.15 11.96 -12.74
CA ILE A 102 -0.36 13.08 -13.55
C ILE A 102 0.37 14.38 -13.19
N LYS A 103 0.58 14.64 -11.90
CA LYS A 103 1.28 15.84 -11.42
C LYS A 103 2.72 15.89 -11.95
N GLY A 104 3.43 14.76 -11.97
CA GLY A 104 4.80 14.67 -12.48
C GLY A 104 4.92 14.98 -13.97
N ILE A 105 3.97 14.54 -14.78
CA ILE A 105 3.94 14.84 -16.22
C ILE A 105 3.71 16.32 -16.52
N ARG A 106 3.00 17.03 -15.64
CA ARG A 106 2.62 18.44 -15.83
C ARG A 106 3.74 19.42 -15.46
N ILE A 107 4.87 18.94 -14.95
CA ILE A 107 6.02 19.78 -14.59
C ILE A 107 6.56 20.46 -15.84
N ASN A 108 6.83 21.76 -15.75
CA ASN A 108 7.48 22.51 -16.80
C ASN A 108 9.01 22.32 -16.69
N PRO A 109 9.68 21.71 -17.69
CA PRO A 109 11.12 21.45 -17.63
C PRO A 109 11.95 22.74 -17.50
N LEU A 110 11.43 23.87 -18.01
CA LEU A 110 12.09 25.18 -17.91
C LEU A 110 12.09 25.73 -16.47
N GLU A 111 11.05 25.46 -15.68
CA GLU A 111 11.01 25.85 -14.27
C GLU A 111 11.96 24.97 -13.45
N ALA A 112 11.98 23.67 -13.74
CA ALA A 112 12.87 22.73 -13.06
C ALA A 112 14.37 23.03 -13.28
N ALA A 113 14.73 23.64 -14.42
CA ALA A 113 16.10 24.06 -14.72
C ALA A 113 16.48 25.42 -14.12
N ARG A 114 15.51 26.27 -13.76
CA ARG A 114 15.76 27.59 -13.13
C ARG A 114 15.99 27.50 -11.62
N ASP A 115 15.39 26.50 -10.96
CA ASP A 115 15.57 26.22 -9.53
C ASP A 115 16.72 25.22 -9.26
N ALA A 116 17.59 24.99 -10.25
CA ALA A 116 18.67 24.00 -10.22
C ALA A 116 20.03 24.60 -9.87
#